data_AF-A0A7C3XNI1-F1
#
_entry.id   AF-A0A7C3XNI1-F1
#
_cell.length_a   1.000
_cell.length_b   1.000
_cell.length_c   1.000
_cell.angle_alpha   90.00
_cell.angle_beta   90.00
_cell.angle_gamma   90.00
#
_symmetry.space_group_name_H-M   'P 1'
#
loop_
_entity.id
_entity.type
_entity.pdbx_description
1 polymer ?
#
loop_
_entity_poly.entity_id
_entity_poly.type
_entity_poly.pdbx_seq_one_letter_code
_entity_poly.pdbx_strand_id
1 'polypeptide(L)'
;MHILNSIYQKLLKHYGQQHWWPAETQFEVTIGAILAQNVSWANAAKAIQNLKQHNLLHPQKLFHLEPAAIAPLIKSSGYYNQKAAAIAVFLHWFKKYDFEFEILQKLPTEVLRKELLSIPRIGPETADSILLYALERKIFVVDAYTKRIFTRLG
;
A
#
# COMPACT_ATOMS: atom_id res chain seq x y z
N MET A 1 -4.75 -1.14 -33.30
CA MET A 1 -3.95 -0.59 -32.18
C MET A 1 -4.76 -0.78 -30.90
N HIS A 2 -4.27 -1.54 -29.92
CA HIS A 2 -5.02 -1.88 -28.72
C HIS A 2 -5.49 -0.62 -27.97
N ILE A 3 -6.78 -0.54 -27.64
CA ILE A 3 -7.41 0.61 -26.96
C ILE A 3 -6.65 1.01 -25.68
N LEU A 4 -6.14 0.03 -24.94
CA LEU A 4 -5.30 0.22 -23.75
C LEU A 4 -4.02 0.99 -24.05
N ASN A 5 -3.31 0.64 -25.12
CA ASN A 5 -2.09 1.35 -25.51
C ASN A 5 -2.39 2.79 -25.93
N SER A 6 -3.52 3.04 -26.59
CA SER A 6 -3.95 4.40 -26.94
C SER A 6 -4.25 5.25 -25.70
N ILE A 7 -4.98 4.68 -24.73
CA ILE A 7 -5.27 5.35 -23.45
C ILE A 7 -3.96 5.64 -22.71
N TYR A 8 -3.10 4.64 -22.56
CA TYR A 8 -1.80 4.78 -21.90
C TYR A 8 -0.95 5.89 -22.52
N GLN A 9 -0.79 5.90 -23.85
CA GLN A 9 0.02 6.90 -24.54
C GLN A 9 -0.58 8.32 -24.41
N LYS A 10 -1.91 8.47 -24.42
CA LYS A 10 -2.58 9.75 -24.20
C LYS A 10 -2.35 10.28 -22.79
N LEU A 11 -2.51 9.42 -21.78
CA LEU A 11 -2.28 9.78 -20.38
C LEU A 11 -0.80 10.11 -20.14
N LEU A 12 0.12 9.30 -20.67
CA LEU A 12 1.55 9.54 -20.56
C LEU A 12 1.97 10.84 -21.24
N LYS A 13 1.43 11.16 -22.42
CA LYS A 13 1.72 12.43 -23.11
C LYS A 13 1.22 13.64 -22.31
N HIS A 14 0.09 13.52 -21.63
CA HIS A 14 -0.51 14.62 -20.90
C HIS A 14 0.13 14.85 -19.52
N TYR A 15 0.36 13.78 -18.77
CA TYR A 15 0.89 13.86 -17.39
C TYR A 15 2.41 13.64 -17.31
N GLY A 16 3.04 13.02 -18.31
CA GLY A 16 4.44 12.62 -18.22
C GLY A 16 4.68 11.43 -17.29
N GLN A 17 5.95 11.10 -17.04
CA GLN A 17 6.31 10.11 -16.03
C GLN A 17 6.06 10.70 -14.63
N GLN A 18 5.24 10.01 -13.85
CA GLN A 18 4.72 10.54 -12.59
C GLN A 18 5.50 10.09 -11.34
N HIS A 19 6.33 9.04 -11.43
CA HIS A 19 7.04 8.45 -10.29
C HIS A 19 6.14 8.29 -9.04
N TRP A 20 4.98 7.65 -9.26
CA TRP A 20 3.75 7.81 -8.48
C TRP A 20 3.85 7.63 -6.96
N TRP A 21 4.77 6.79 -6.47
CA TRP A 21 4.84 6.47 -5.05
C TRP A 21 6.09 7.07 -4.38
N PRO A 22 5.97 8.20 -3.65
CA PRO A 22 7.10 8.81 -2.97
C PRO A 22 7.33 8.10 -1.63
N ALA A 23 8.22 7.12 -1.62
CA ALA A 23 8.63 6.40 -0.41
C ALA A 23 10.13 6.05 -0.47
N GLU A 24 10.76 5.96 0.69
CA GLU A 24 12.19 5.65 0.81
C GLU A 24 12.44 4.14 0.96
N THR A 25 11.44 3.40 1.43
CA THR A 25 11.58 1.97 1.75
C THR A 25 10.34 1.17 1.34
N GLN A 26 10.53 -0.14 1.11
CA GLN A 26 9.44 -1.09 0.85
C GLN A 26 8.42 -1.14 2.00
N PHE A 27 8.90 -0.94 3.23
CA PHE A 27 8.04 -0.87 4.41
C PHE A 27 7.17 0.40 4.41
N GLU A 28 7.75 1.55 4.08
CA GLU A 28 7.00 2.81 3.94
C GLU A 28 5.92 2.69 2.86
N VAL A 29 6.25 2.09 1.71
CA VAL A 29 5.26 1.81 0.65
C VAL A 29 4.10 0.99 1.21
N THR A 30 4.42 -0.08 1.94
CA THR A 30 3.41 -1.01 2.47
C THR A 30 2.49 -0.33 3.49
N ILE A 31 3.05 0.41 4.44
CA ILE A 31 2.27 1.18 5.41
C ILE A 31 1.46 2.27 4.69
N GLY A 32 2.03 2.95 3.71
CA GLY A 32 1.32 3.93 2.89
C GLY A 32 0.12 3.34 2.15
N ALA A 33 0.22 2.13 1.60
CA ALA A 33 -0.87 1.45 0.92
C ALA A 33 -2.05 1.16 1.86
N ILE A 34 -1.77 0.79 3.11
CA ILE A 34 -2.81 0.60 4.14
C ILE A 34 -3.41 1.97 4.53
N LEU A 35 -2.57 2.98 4.72
CA LEU A 35 -3.00 4.30 5.16
C LEU A 35 -3.77 5.09 4.09
N ALA A 36 -3.53 4.83 2.80
CA ALA A 36 -4.19 5.50 1.68
C ALA A 36 -5.63 5.02 1.44
N GLN A 37 -6.07 3.92 2.05
CA GLN A 37 -7.44 3.43 1.91
C GLN A 37 -8.48 4.50 2.31
N ASN A 38 -9.41 4.81 1.42
CA ASN A 38 -10.53 5.74 1.67
C ASN A 38 -10.11 7.13 2.19
N VAL A 39 -8.94 7.64 1.80
CA VAL A 39 -8.46 8.97 2.18
C VAL A 39 -7.59 9.57 1.08
N SER A 40 -7.41 10.89 1.07
CA SER A 40 -6.45 11.55 0.17
C SER A 40 -5.00 11.18 0.49
N TRP A 41 -4.14 11.11 -0.53
CA TRP A 41 -2.71 10.89 -0.34
C TRP A 41 -2.07 11.89 0.62
N ALA A 42 -2.45 13.17 0.53
CA ALA A 42 -1.95 14.22 1.43
C ALA A 42 -2.16 13.88 2.92
N ASN A 43 -3.27 13.23 3.26
CA ASN A 43 -3.60 12.83 4.62
C ASN A 43 -2.91 11.53 5.05
N ALA A 44 -2.73 10.59 4.13
CA ALA A 44 -1.92 9.39 4.35
C ALA A 44 -0.44 9.76 4.56
N ALA A 45 0.12 10.65 3.72
CA ALA A 45 1.49 11.15 3.85
C ALA A 45 1.73 11.85 5.19
N LYS A 46 0.77 12.64 5.69
CA LYS A 46 0.84 13.21 7.05
C LYS A 46 0.93 12.14 8.14
N ALA A 47 0.18 11.04 8.01
CA ALA A 47 0.24 9.94 8.97
C ALA A 47 1.59 9.21 8.93
N ILE A 48 2.13 8.96 7.71
CA ILE A 48 3.46 8.38 7.53
C ILE A 48 4.53 9.28 8.17
N GLN A 49 4.47 10.58 7.90
CA GLN A 49 5.42 11.55 8.46
C GLN A 49 5.37 11.57 10.00
N ASN A 50 4.18 11.47 10.58
CA ASN A 50 4.04 11.41 12.03
C ASN A 50 4.68 10.12 12.62
N LEU A 51 4.52 8.98 11.95
CA LEU A 51 5.23 7.74 12.33
C LEU A 51 6.75 7.89 12.21
N LYS A 52 7.26 8.55 11.15
CA LYS A 52 8.70 8.84 10.98
C LYS A 52 9.23 9.73 12.11
N GLN A 53 8.50 10.80 12.45
CA GLN A 53 8.89 11.74 13.52
C GLN A 53 9.00 11.05 14.89
N HIS A 54 8.17 10.03 15.14
CA HIS A 54 8.24 9.22 16.36
C HIS A 54 9.24 8.06 16.25
N ASN A 55 10.01 7.96 15.15
CA ASN A 55 10.94 6.88 14.86
C ASN A 55 10.26 5.50 14.89
N LEU A 56 8.98 5.45 14.49
CA LEU A 56 8.13 4.26 14.50
C LEU A 56 7.90 3.67 13.10
N LEU A 57 8.36 4.29 12.01
CA LEU A 57 8.22 3.68 10.67
C LEU A 57 9.24 2.54 10.45
N HIS A 58 9.20 1.52 11.31
CA HIS A 58 10.05 0.33 11.29
C HIS A 58 9.22 -0.89 11.74
N PRO A 59 9.31 -2.05 11.05
CA PRO A 59 8.44 -3.19 11.32
C PRO A 59 8.50 -3.66 12.78
N GLN A 60 9.71 -3.89 13.29
CA GLN A 60 9.97 -4.39 14.63
C GLN A 60 9.43 -3.42 15.69
N LYS A 61 9.57 -2.11 15.49
CA LYS A 61 9.09 -1.11 16.45
C LYS A 61 7.57 -1.07 16.52
N LEU A 62 6.90 -1.09 15.37
CA LEU A 62 5.43 -1.13 15.33
C LEU A 62 4.87 -2.45 15.82
N PHE A 63 5.58 -3.56 15.59
CA PHE A 63 5.12 -4.89 16.01
C PHE A 63 4.97 -5.00 17.53
N HIS A 64 5.76 -4.24 18.30
CA HIS A 64 5.69 -4.20 19.77
C HIS A 64 4.63 -3.24 20.32
N LEU A 65 3.92 -2.50 19.46
CA LEU A 65 2.87 -1.57 19.89
C LEU A 65 1.48 -2.17 19.74
N GLU A 66 0.65 -1.90 20.75
CA GLU A 66 -0.78 -2.15 20.64
C GLU A 66 -1.42 -1.22 19.60
N PRO A 67 -2.45 -1.66 18.86
CA PRO A 67 -3.15 -0.81 17.90
C PRO A 67 -3.65 0.51 18.48
N ALA A 68 -4.04 0.52 19.76
CA ALA A 68 -4.47 1.72 20.47
C ALA A 68 -3.36 2.78 20.62
N ALA A 69 -2.09 2.38 20.63
CA ALA A 69 -0.94 3.29 20.65
C ALA A 69 -0.61 3.84 19.24
N ILE A 70 -0.89 3.06 18.18
CA ILE A 70 -0.65 3.47 16.79
C ILE A 70 -1.76 4.42 16.30
N ALA A 71 -3.01 4.17 16.67
CA ALA A 71 -4.19 4.89 16.20
C ALA A 71 -4.09 6.44 16.29
N PRO A 72 -3.65 7.04 17.42
CA PRO A 72 -3.49 8.49 17.54
C PRO A 72 -2.49 9.08 16.53
N LEU A 73 -1.44 8.32 16.20
CA LEU A 73 -0.36 8.76 15.31
C LEU A 73 -0.80 8.83 13.85
N ILE A 74 -1.79 8.01 13.45
CA ILE A 74 -2.27 7.93 12.08
C ILE A 74 -3.66 8.54 11.90
N LYS A 75 -4.12 9.37 12.85
CA LYS A 75 -5.47 9.97 12.86
C LYS A 75 -5.81 10.72 11.57
N SER A 76 -4.83 11.38 10.96
CA SER A 76 -5.02 12.12 9.69
C SER A 76 -5.49 11.22 8.54
N SER A 77 -5.19 9.93 8.58
CA SER A 77 -5.58 8.99 7.53
C SER A 77 -7.06 8.59 7.56
N GLY A 78 -7.84 8.95 8.59
CA GLY A 78 -9.23 8.52 8.72
C GLY A 78 -9.37 7.00 8.95
N TYR A 79 -10.49 6.54 9.53
CA TYR A 79 -10.66 5.13 9.94
C TYR A 79 -9.44 4.56 10.70
N TYR A 80 -8.79 5.42 11.49
CA TYR A 80 -7.46 5.19 12.04
C TYR A 80 -7.41 4.01 13.01
N ASN A 81 -8.51 3.71 13.72
CA ASN A 81 -8.61 2.52 14.57
C ASN A 81 -8.57 1.24 13.72
N GLN A 82 -9.32 1.20 12.61
CA GLN A 82 -9.33 0.05 11.70
C GLN A 82 -7.99 -0.12 11.00
N LYS A 83 -7.34 0.99 10.63
CA LYS A 83 -6.01 0.98 10.00
C LYS A 83 -4.90 0.57 10.96
N ALA A 84 -4.95 1.01 12.23
CA ALA A 84 -4.02 0.56 13.25
C ALA A 84 -4.14 -0.96 13.48
N ALA A 85 -5.37 -1.48 13.52
CA ALA A 85 -5.59 -2.92 13.58
C ALA A 85 -5.07 -3.64 12.32
N ALA A 86 -5.29 -3.08 11.13
CA ALA A 86 -4.77 -3.65 9.87
C ALA A 86 -3.24 -3.72 9.86
N ILE A 87 -2.56 -2.66 10.31
CA ILE A 87 -1.10 -2.61 10.45
C ILE A 87 -0.62 -3.70 11.41
N ALA A 88 -1.24 -3.83 12.59
CA ALA A 88 -0.86 -4.86 13.55
C ALA A 88 -1.01 -6.28 12.98
N VAL A 89 -2.13 -6.57 12.31
CA VAL A 89 -2.34 -7.90 11.71
C VAL A 89 -1.38 -8.15 10.54
N PHE A 90 -1.10 -7.13 9.71
CA PHE A 90 -0.07 -7.22 8.68
C PHE A 90 1.30 -7.55 9.28
N LEU A 91 1.70 -6.88 10.37
CA LEU A 91 2.99 -7.13 11.02
C LEU A 91 3.07 -8.54 11.62
N HIS A 92 1.97 -9.10 12.13
CA HIS A 92 1.93 -10.50 12.56
C HIS A 92 2.12 -11.48 11.40
N TRP A 93 1.56 -11.19 10.22
CA TRP A 93 1.84 -11.97 9.02
C TRP A 93 3.30 -11.80 8.58
N PHE A 94 3.80 -10.57 8.55
CA PHE A 94 5.14 -10.25 8.06
C PHE A 94 6.24 -10.81 8.97
N LYS A 95 5.97 -10.98 10.27
CA LYS A 95 6.86 -11.66 11.21
C LYS A 95 7.20 -13.10 10.82
N LYS A 96 6.33 -13.80 10.07
CA LYS A 96 6.63 -15.15 9.54
C LYS A 96 7.80 -15.16 8.55
N TYR A 97 8.14 -13.98 8.04
CA TYR A 97 9.22 -13.71 7.11
C TYR A 97 10.27 -12.81 7.75
N ASP A 98 10.40 -12.85 9.09
CA ASP A 98 11.39 -12.09 9.87
C ASP A 98 11.42 -10.57 9.62
N PHE A 99 10.31 -10.02 9.12
CA PHE A 99 10.20 -8.64 8.66
C PHE A 99 11.15 -8.27 7.51
N GLU A 100 11.56 -9.23 6.70
CA GLU A 100 12.46 -9.05 5.56
C GLU A 100 11.71 -9.12 4.22
N PHE A 101 11.78 -8.04 3.45
CA PHE A 101 11.19 -8.01 2.10
C PHE A 101 11.98 -8.90 1.13
N GLU A 102 13.25 -9.13 1.38
CA GLU A 102 14.15 -10.01 0.63
C GLU A 102 13.65 -11.46 0.61
N ILE A 103 13.00 -11.90 1.71
CA ILE A 103 12.38 -13.22 1.79
C ILE A 103 11.11 -13.24 0.94
N LEU A 104 10.25 -12.21 1.06
CA LEU A 104 9.05 -12.07 0.25
C LEU A 104 9.39 -12.04 -1.25
N GLN A 105 10.48 -11.37 -1.64
CA GLN A 105 10.92 -11.28 -3.03
C GLN A 105 11.25 -12.64 -3.66
N LYS A 106 11.52 -13.69 -2.89
CA LYS A 106 11.77 -15.05 -3.39
C LYS A 106 10.49 -15.85 -3.65
N LEU A 107 9.35 -15.39 -3.12
CA LEU A 107 8.08 -16.08 -3.25
C LEU A 107 7.39 -15.77 -4.58
N PRO A 108 6.67 -16.75 -5.17
CA PRO A 108 5.85 -16.52 -6.36
C PRO A 108 4.78 -15.45 -6.11
N THR A 109 4.56 -14.58 -7.10
CA THR A 109 3.60 -13.47 -7.00
C THR A 109 2.19 -13.92 -6.61
N GLU A 110 1.69 -15.03 -7.18
CA GLU A 110 0.35 -15.54 -6.88
C GLU A 110 0.21 -16.03 -5.43
N VAL A 111 1.27 -16.63 -4.89
CA VAL A 111 1.31 -17.07 -3.49
C VAL A 111 1.25 -15.87 -2.56
N LEU A 112 2.11 -14.88 -2.78
CA LEU A 112 2.11 -13.63 -2.01
C LEU A 112 0.78 -12.89 -2.10
N ARG A 113 0.19 -12.81 -3.29
CA ARG A 113 -1.10 -12.14 -3.48
C ARG A 113 -2.20 -12.83 -2.69
N LYS A 114 -2.26 -14.17 -2.76
CA LYS A 114 -3.21 -14.97 -1.98
C LYS A 114 -3.02 -14.76 -0.48
N GLU A 115 -1.77 -14.71 -0.01
CA GLU A 115 -1.48 -14.45 1.40
C GLU A 115 -1.87 -13.05 1.84
N LEU A 116 -1.52 -12.00 1.08
CA LEU A 116 -1.89 -10.62 1.39
C LEU A 116 -3.42 -10.46 1.45
N LEU A 117 -4.15 -11.07 0.51
CA LEU A 117 -5.62 -11.08 0.51
C LEU A 117 -6.23 -11.86 1.67
N SER A 118 -5.49 -12.78 2.28
CA SER A 118 -5.94 -13.49 3.48
C SER A 118 -5.84 -12.64 4.75
N ILE A 119 -5.11 -11.52 4.70
CA ILE A 119 -4.95 -10.61 5.85
C ILE A 119 -6.22 -9.77 6.00
N PRO A 120 -6.91 -9.84 7.15
CA PRO A 120 -8.05 -8.98 7.43
C PRO A 120 -7.77 -7.50 7.11
N ARG A 121 -8.69 -6.86 6.39
CA ARG A 121 -8.63 -5.44 5.98
C ARG A 121 -7.58 -5.10 4.91
N ILE A 122 -6.90 -6.09 4.33
CA ILE A 122 -6.13 -5.92 3.09
C ILE A 122 -7.01 -6.40 1.93
N GLY A 123 -7.52 -5.44 1.15
CA GLY A 123 -8.28 -5.72 -0.07
C GLY A 123 -7.40 -5.83 -1.32
N PRO A 124 -7.97 -6.17 -2.48
CA PRO A 124 -7.23 -6.29 -3.74
C PRO A 124 -6.40 -5.07 -4.09
N GLU A 125 -6.95 -3.86 -3.96
CA GLU A 125 -6.24 -2.62 -4.27
C GLU A 125 -4.97 -2.44 -3.41
N THR A 126 -5.07 -2.71 -2.10
CA THR A 126 -3.93 -2.62 -1.18
C THR A 126 -2.92 -3.73 -1.43
N ALA A 127 -3.37 -4.97 -1.62
CA ALA A 127 -2.48 -6.11 -1.92
C ALA A 127 -1.71 -5.86 -3.22
N ASP A 128 -2.40 -5.43 -4.28
CA ASP A 128 -1.80 -5.16 -5.58
C ASP A 128 -0.86 -3.94 -5.51
N SER A 129 -1.18 -2.93 -4.68
CA SER A 129 -0.27 -1.79 -4.43
C SER A 129 1.02 -2.21 -3.73
N ILE A 130 0.95 -3.09 -2.72
CA ILE A 130 2.14 -3.64 -2.05
C ILE A 130 2.97 -4.45 -3.06
N LEU A 131 2.34 -5.32 -3.83
CA LEU A 131 3.03 -6.16 -4.80
C LEU A 131 3.72 -5.31 -5.88
N LEU A 132 3.04 -4.31 -6.43
CA LEU A 132 3.58 -3.45 -7.47
C LEU A 132 4.67 -2.53 -6.92
N TYR A 133 4.36 -1.73 -5.90
CA TYR A 133 5.22 -0.62 -5.49
C TYR A 133 6.28 -1.02 -4.45
N ALA A 134 6.02 -2.02 -3.61
CA ALA A 134 6.99 -2.47 -2.61
C ALA A 134 7.82 -3.66 -3.10
N LEU A 135 7.22 -4.58 -3.88
CA LEU A 135 7.88 -5.83 -4.32
C LEU A 135 8.20 -5.86 -5.83
N GLU A 136 7.99 -4.74 -6.52
CA GLU A 136 8.29 -4.54 -7.95
C GLU A 136 7.70 -5.63 -8.87
N ARG A 137 6.53 -6.16 -8.50
CA ARG A 137 5.83 -7.18 -9.29
C ARG A 137 5.09 -6.51 -10.43
N LYS A 138 5.08 -7.15 -11.60
CA LYS A 138 4.32 -6.71 -12.79
C LYS A 138 2.82 -6.96 -12.62
N ILE A 139 2.20 -6.29 -11.65
CA ILE A 139 0.77 -6.30 -11.37
C ILE A 139 0.19 -4.93 -11.70
N PHE A 140 -1.00 -4.92 -12.29
CA PHE A 140 -1.73 -3.69 -12.54
C PHE A 140 -2.73 -3.44 -11.42
N VAL A 141 -2.57 -2.33 -10.69
CA VAL A 141 -3.49 -1.96 -9.60
C VAL A 141 -4.81 -1.46 -10.19
N VAL A 142 -5.92 -2.06 -9.79
CA VAL A 142 -7.27 -1.63 -10.18
C VAL A 142 -7.99 -1.02 -9.00
N ASP A 143 -8.13 0.30 -9.04
CA ASP A 143 -8.82 1.10 -8.03
C ASP A 143 -10.18 1.64 -8.54
N ALA A 144 -10.85 2.44 -7.72
CA ALA A 144 -12.11 3.08 -8.09
C ALA A 144 -11.98 4.03 -9.30
N TYR A 145 -10.82 4.66 -9.49
CA TYR A 145 -10.58 5.60 -10.59
C TYR A 145 -10.39 4.88 -11.92
N THR A 146 -9.61 3.81 -11.92
CA THR A 146 -9.44 2.89 -13.04
C THR A 146 -10.80 2.38 -13.49
N LYS A 147 -11.60 1.82 -12.56
CA LYS A 147 -12.96 1.36 -12.86
C LYS A 147 -13.81 2.46 -13.48
N ARG A 148 -13.82 3.66 -12.88
CA ARG A 148 -14.60 4.79 -13.38
C ARG A 148 -14.18 5.25 -14.78
N ILE A 149 -12.88 5.29 -15.08
CA ILE A 149 -12.38 5.65 -16.41
C ILE A 149 -12.85 4.61 -17.43
N PHE A 150 -12.64 3.33 -17.16
CA PHE A 150 -12.99 2.27 -18.10
C PHE A 150 -14.50 2.13 -18.29
N THR A 151 -15.31 2.24 -17.23
CA THR A 151 -16.77 2.27 -17.37
C THR A 151 -17.27 3.42 -18.26
N ARG A 152 -16.57 4.55 -18.31
CA ARG A 152 -16.91 5.68 -19.19
C ARG A 152 -16.42 5.53 -20.63
N LEU A 153 -15.41 4.69 -20.86
CA LEU A 153 -14.83 4.47 -22.18
C LEU A 153 -15.46 3.29 -22.94
N GLY A 154 -16.26 2.46 -22.26
CA GLY A 154 -16.85 1.24 -22.80
C GLY A 154 -15.93 0.03 -22.69
#